data_AF-A0A3P7R3H8-F1
#
_entry.id   AF-A0A3P7R3H8-F1
#
_cell.length_a   1.000
_cell.length_b   1.000
_cell.length_c   1.000
_cell.angle_alpha   90.00
_cell.angle_beta   90.00
_cell.angle_gamma   90.00
#
_symmetry.space_group_name_H-M   'P 1'
#
loop_
_entity.id
_entity.type
_entity.pdbx_description
1 polymer ?
#
loop_
_entity_poly.entity_id
_entity_poly.type
_entity_poly.pdbx_seq_one_letter_code
_entity_poly.pdbx_strand_id
1 'polypeptide(L)'
;MEVLNKQLTLLTNYEVLRLVNESKKQEDKKAKNDRSKHLSTILYEVTSKYLKTTPAQEQNPEVIEKLIKAVAPYKLTAAETMQLINLRPTTAAEVQSSAILNRRIFQLEQRVRTATSAR
;
A
#
# COMPACT_ATOMS: atom_id res chain seq x y z
N MET A 1 -14.79 6.30 23.23
CA MET A 1 -13.75 6.35 22.18
C MET A 1 -14.37 7.03 20.98
N GLU A 2 -14.04 8.29 20.75
CA GLU A 2 -14.51 9.05 19.58
C GLU A 2 -13.39 9.13 18.55
N VAL A 3 -13.73 8.95 17.28
CA VAL A 3 -12.75 9.00 16.18
C VAL A 3 -12.60 10.45 15.73
N LEU A 4 -11.45 11.06 16.06
CA LEU A 4 -11.14 12.45 15.71
C LEU A 4 -10.91 12.63 14.20
N ASN A 5 -10.11 11.74 13.59
CA ASN A 5 -9.76 11.78 12.18
C ASN A 5 -9.92 10.40 11.55
N LYS A 6 -10.74 10.32 10.50
CA LYS A 6 -11.00 9.05 9.77
C LYS A 6 -9.81 8.57 8.97
N GLN A 7 -9.01 9.49 8.42
CA GLN A 7 -7.84 9.16 7.62
C GLN A 7 -6.71 10.14 7.92
N LEU A 8 -5.77 9.72 8.77
CA LEU A 8 -4.64 10.54 9.18
C LEU A 8 -3.47 10.44 8.19
N THR A 9 -3.21 9.22 7.71
CA THR A 9 -2.08 8.94 6.81
C THR A 9 -2.33 7.67 6.00
N LEU A 10 -1.48 7.46 5.00
CA LEU A 10 -1.41 6.24 4.20
C LEU A 10 -0.17 5.44 4.63
N LEU A 11 -0.32 4.13 4.79
CA LEU A 11 0.79 3.24 5.14
C LEU A 11 1.04 2.26 4.00
N THR A 12 2.31 2.05 3.70
CA THR A 12 2.74 1.03 2.73
C THR A 12 2.65 -0.37 3.33
N ASN A 13 2.50 -1.39 2.48
CA ASN A 13 2.48 -2.79 2.91
C ASN A 13 3.75 -3.18 3.67
N TYR A 14 4.89 -2.56 3.31
CA TYR A 14 6.16 -2.74 4.02
C TYR A 14 6.09 -2.22 5.46
N GLU A 15 5.59 -1.00 5.68
CA GLU A 15 5.46 -0.41 7.02
C GLU A 15 4.46 -1.20 7.88
N VAL A 16 3.33 -1.63 7.29
CA VAL A 16 2.37 -2.48 7.98
C VAL A 16 3.01 -3.81 8.36
N LEU A 17 3.77 -4.45 7.46
CA LEU A 17 4.48 -5.69 7.76
C LEU A 17 5.48 -5.53 8.91
N ARG A 18 6.23 -4.42 8.93
CA ARG A 18 7.16 -4.11 10.01
C ARG A 18 6.43 -3.96 11.36
N LEU A 19 5.35 -3.18 11.38
CA LEU A 19 4.55 -2.92 12.59
C LEU A 19 3.88 -4.19 13.13
N VAL A 20 3.31 -5.00 12.25
CA VAL A 20 2.66 -6.27 12.60
C VAL A 20 3.69 -7.26 13.16
N ASN A 21 4.89 -7.34 12.57
CA ASN A 21 5.96 -8.17 13.09
C ASN A 21 6.46 -7.71 14.47
N GLU A 22 6.55 -6.40 14.70
CA GLU A 22 6.89 -5.84 16.01
C GLU A 22 5.82 -6.14 17.05
N SER A 23 4.54 -5.95 16.69
CA SER A 23 3.40 -6.26 17.55
C SER A 23 3.35 -7.75 17.90
N LYS A 24 3.67 -8.63 16.95
CA LYS A 24 3.78 -10.07 17.18
C LYS A 24 4.89 -10.40 18.17
N LYS A 25 6.08 -9.80 18.02
CA LYS A 25 7.19 -9.98 18.98
C LYS A 25 6.83 -9.48 20.38
N GLN A 26 6.05 -8.41 20.50
CA GLN A 26 5.55 -7.93 21.79
C GLN A 26 4.57 -8.91 22.41
N GLU A 27 3.62 -9.45 21.63
CA GLU A 27 2.70 -10.51 22.11
C GLU A 27 3.42 -11.81 22.49
N ASP A 28 4.49 -12.17 21.78
CA ASP A 28 5.32 -13.35 22.09
C ASP A 28 6.11 -13.18 23.40
N LYS A 29 6.43 -11.94 23.81
CA LYS A 29 7.10 -11.64 25.08
C LYS A 29 6.17 -11.67 26.29
N LYS A 30 4.85 -11.59 26.08
CA LYS A 30 3.87 -11.63 27.17
C LYS A 30 3.69 -13.06 27.68
N ALA A 31 3.32 -13.19 28.96
CA ALA A 31 2.96 -14.48 29.53
C ALA A 31 1.74 -15.07 28.80
N LYS A 32 1.64 -16.41 28.71
CA LYS A 32 0.53 -17.11 28.02
C LYS A 32 -0.86 -16.67 28.49
N ASN A 33 -1.00 -16.23 29.74
CA ASN A 33 -2.27 -15.78 30.31
C ASN A 33 -2.67 -14.35 29.92
N ASP A 34 -1.71 -13.53 29.50
CA ASP A 34 -1.92 -12.13 29.08
C ASP A 34 -1.93 -11.96 27.55
N ARG A 35 -1.74 -13.07 26.83
CA ARG A 35 -1.73 -13.07 25.36
C ARG A 35 -3.14 -13.07 24.82
N SER A 36 -3.42 -12.14 23.90
CA SER A 36 -4.72 -12.09 23.23
C SER A 36 -4.75 -13.08 22.08
N LYS A 37 -5.65 -14.07 22.18
CA LYS A 37 -5.86 -15.08 21.12
C LYS A 37 -6.33 -14.43 19.82
N HIS A 38 -7.28 -13.49 19.89
CA HIS A 38 -7.80 -12.79 18.72
C HIS A 38 -6.73 -11.96 18.01
N LEU A 39 -5.94 -11.20 18.78
CA LEU A 39 -4.84 -10.41 18.21
C LEU A 39 -3.81 -11.32 17.53
N SER A 40 -3.43 -12.41 18.19
CA SER A 40 -2.47 -13.38 17.63
C SER A 40 -2.97 -14.00 16.31
N THR A 41 -4.26 -14.32 16.20
CA THR A 41 -4.87 -14.82 14.96
C THR A 41 -4.81 -13.77 13.85
N ILE A 42 -5.24 -12.54 14.12
CA ILE A 42 -5.23 -11.46 13.13
C ILE A 42 -3.79 -11.19 12.66
N LEU A 43 -2.84 -11.07 13.58
CA LEU A 43 -1.43 -10.86 13.25
C LEU A 43 -0.88 -12.02 12.39
N TYR A 44 -1.28 -13.26 12.67
CA TYR A 44 -0.87 -14.42 11.88
C TYR A 44 -1.48 -14.40 10.47
N GLU A 45 -2.76 -14.10 10.32
CA GLU A 45 -3.41 -14.05 9.00
C GLU A 45 -2.86 -12.90 8.15
N VAL A 46 -2.73 -11.70 8.73
CA VAL A 46 -2.19 -10.52 8.03
C VAL A 46 -0.75 -10.76 7.60
N THR A 47 0.10 -11.29 8.48
CA THR A 47 1.50 -11.56 8.13
C THR A 47 1.60 -12.74 7.16
N SER A 48 1.06 -13.90 7.52
CA SER A 48 1.38 -15.16 6.86
C SER A 48 0.57 -15.43 5.59
N LYS A 49 -0.68 -14.92 5.51
CA LYS A 49 -1.54 -15.16 4.34
C LYS A 49 -1.49 -13.98 3.36
N TYR A 50 -1.56 -12.76 3.87
CA TYR A 50 -1.66 -11.58 3.00
C TYR A 50 -0.29 -10.98 2.67
N LEU A 51 0.46 -10.50 3.67
CA LEU A 51 1.68 -9.73 3.39
C LEU A 51 2.83 -10.59 2.83
N LYS A 52 2.94 -11.87 3.22
CA LYS A 52 3.92 -12.80 2.64
C LYS A 52 3.69 -13.15 1.17
N THR A 53 2.46 -12.99 0.66
CA THR A 53 2.16 -13.23 -0.76
C THR A 53 2.38 -11.97 -1.62
N THR A 54 2.61 -10.82 -0.97
CA THR A 54 2.92 -9.55 -1.63
C THR A 54 4.43 -9.30 -1.71
N PRO A 55 4.91 -8.52 -2.69
CA PRO A 55 6.33 -8.18 -2.83
C PRO A 55 6.90 -7.33 -1.68
N ALA A 56 6.07 -6.94 -0.71
CA ALA A 56 6.48 -6.21 0.49
C ALA A 56 7.48 -6.98 1.37
N GLN A 57 7.50 -8.32 1.31
CA GLN A 57 8.45 -9.14 2.08
C GLN A 57 9.91 -8.94 1.62
N GLU A 58 10.12 -8.71 0.33
CA GLU A 58 11.46 -8.55 -0.28
C GLU A 58 11.84 -7.07 -0.45
N GLN A 59 11.08 -6.17 0.17
CA GLN A 59 11.34 -4.73 0.10
C GLN A 59 12.32 -4.29 1.17
N ASN A 60 13.25 -3.44 0.76
CA ASN A 60 14.18 -2.75 1.63
C ASN A 60 13.85 -1.26 1.67
N PRO A 61 14.10 -0.57 2.80
CA PRO A 61 13.84 0.86 2.92
C PRO A 61 14.62 1.67 1.88
N GLU A 62 15.86 1.28 1.58
CA GLU A 62 16.69 1.93 0.54
C GLU A 62 16.08 1.84 -0.87
N VAL A 63 15.42 0.72 -1.19
CA VAL A 63 14.76 0.52 -2.49
C VAL A 63 13.53 1.40 -2.58
N ILE A 64 12.76 1.51 -1.49
CA ILE A 64 11.59 2.39 -1.41
C ILE A 64 12.02 3.85 -1.58
N GLU A 65 13.08 4.30 -0.91
CA GLU A 65 13.60 5.66 -1.07
C GLU A 65 14.06 5.95 -2.50
N LYS A 66 14.77 5.01 -3.14
CA LYS A 66 15.18 5.14 -4.54
C LYS A 66 13.97 5.25 -5.46
N LEU A 67 12.93 4.46 -5.22
CA LEU A 67 11.70 4.51 -6.00
C LEU A 67 10.95 5.84 -5.82
N ILE A 68 10.84 6.35 -4.58
CA ILE A 68 10.24 7.66 -4.30
C ILE A 68 10.99 8.77 -5.04
N LYS A 69 12.33 8.76 -5.02
CA LYS A 69 13.16 9.72 -5.76
C LYS A 69 12.97 9.61 -7.28
N ALA A 70 12.85 8.39 -7.80
CA ALA A 70 12.63 8.15 -9.22
C ALA A 70 11.24 8.61 -9.69
N VAL A 71 10.22 8.54 -8.82
CA VAL A 71 8.86 8.98 -9.16
C VAL A 71 8.54 10.43 -8.84
N ALA A 72 9.37 11.10 -8.04
CA ALA A 72 9.27 12.53 -7.75
C ALA A 72 9.03 13.42 -8.98
N PRO A 73 9.73 13.26 -10.13
CA PRO A 73 9.50 14.09 -11.31
C PRO A 73 8.12 13.90 -11.97
N TYR A 74 7.44 12.77 -11.73
CA TYR A 74 6.18 12.43 -12.39
C TYR A 74 4.94 13.00 -11.67
N LYS A 75 5.11 13.74 -10.56
CA LYS A 75 4.02 14.38 -9.79
C LYS A 75 2.86 13.41 -9.49
N LEU A 76 3.19 12.23 -8.99
CA LEU A 76 2.20 11.25 -8.52
C LEU A 76 1.62 11.71 -7.18
N THR A 77 0.35 11.38 -6.95
CA THR A 77 -0.29 11.54 -5.64
C THR A 77 0.25 10.52 -4.63
N ALA A 78 0.15 10.82 -3.33
CA ALA A 78 0.61 9.92 -2.28
C ALA A 78 0.01 8.50 -2.38
N ALA A 79 -1.26 8.40 -2.79
CA ALA A 79 -1.93 7.12 -3.00
C ALA A 79 -1.36 6.33 -4.20
N GLU A 80 -1.04 7.02 -5.31
CA GLU A 80 -0.41 6.39 -6.48
C GLU A 80 1.00 5.93 -6.18
N THR A 81 1.79 6.75 -5.47
CA THR A 81 3.14 6.38 -5.01
C THR A 81 3.08 5.17 -4.07
N MET A 82 2.16 5.17 -3.10
CA MET A 82 1.95 4.04 -2.19
C MET A 82 1.58 2.76 -2.95
N GLN A 83 0.67 2.87 -3.93
CA GLN A 83 0.22 1.72 -4.71
C GLN A 83 1.34 1.17 -5.61
N LEU A 84 2.17 2.04 -6.18
CA LEU A 84 3.35 1.63 -6.93
C LEU A 84 4.35 0.89 -6.05
N ILE A 85 4.61 1.41 -4.84
CA ILE A 85 5.45 0.74 -3.85
C ILE A 85 4.87 -0.63 -3.52
N ASN A 86 3.57 -0.74 -3.24
CA ASN A 86 2.95 -2.00 -2.82
C ASN A 86 2.91 -3.07 -3.91
N LEU A 87 2.71 -2.68 -5.17
CA LEU A 87 2.56 -3.62 -6.29
C LEU A 87 3.89 -4.03 -6.92
N ARG A 88 4.93 -3.19 -6.84
CA ARG A 88 6.25 -3.42 -7.48
C ARG A 88 6.10 -4.01 -8.90
N PRO A 89 5.51 -3.27 -9.85
CA PRO A 89 5.39 -3.75 -11.22
C PRO A 89 6.79 -3.97 -11.81
N THR A 90 7.00 -5.12 -12.44
CA THR A 90 8.30 -5.51 -13.00
C THR A 90 8.33 -5.24 -14.51
N THR A 91 7.16 -5.17 -15.14
CA THR A 91 7.01 -4.97 -16.59
C THR A 91 6.38 -3.62 -16.92
N ALA A 92 6.82 -2.98 -18.02
CA ALA A 92 6.22 -1.73 -18.50
C ALA A 92 4.71 -1.83 -18.75
N ALA A 93 4.23 -2.99 -19.22
CA ALA A 93 2.81 -3.28 -19.39
C ALA A 93 2.04 -3.31 -18.05
N GLU A 94 2.65 -3.79 -16.97
CA GLU A 94 2.06 -3.77 -15.62
C GLU A 94 2.04 -2.36 -15.04
N VAL A 95 3.08 -1.56 -15.29
CA VAL A 95 3.08 -0.13 -14.93
C VAL A 95 1.92 0.59 -15.62
N GLN A 96 1.69 0.32 -16.91
CA GLN A 96 0.59 0.91 -17.69
C GLN A 96 -0.79 0.39 -17.28
N SER A 97 -0.90 -0.90 -16.94
CA SER A 97 -2.17 -1.53 -16.55
C SER A 97 -2.54 -1.28 -15.08
N SER A 98 -1.55 -1.03 -14.22
CA SER A 98 -1.78 -0.64 -12.84
C SER A 98 -2.59 0.66 -12.80
N ALA A 99 -3.53 0.76 -11.87
CA ALA A 99 -4.52 1.84 -11.76
C ALA A 99 -3.94 3.29 -11.78
N ILE A 100 -2.62 3.42 -11.71
CA ILE A 100 -1.80 4.64 -11.82
C ILE A 100 -2.09 5.43 -13.10
N LEU A 101 -2.31 4.78 -14.24
CA LEU A 101 -2.59 5.46 -15.52
C LEU A 101 -4.08 5.41 -15.90
N ASN A 102 -4.79 4.34 -15.54
CA ASN A 102 -6.22 4.17 -15.86
C ASN A 102 -7.11 5.28 -15.27
N ARG A 103 -6.78 5.82 -14.10
CA ARG A 103 -7.58 6.89 -13.48
C ARG A 103 -7.52 8.21 -14.26
N ARG A 104 -6.35 8.54 -14.82
CA ARG A 104 -6.15 9.74 -15.65
C ARG A 104 -6.68 9.57 -17.07
N ILE A 105 -6.47 8.39 -17.67
CA ILE A 105 -7.05 8.08 -19.00
C ILE A 105 -8.57 8.10 -18.94
N PHE A 106 -9.19 7.48 -17.93
CA PHE A 106 -10.65 7.48 -17.77
C PHE A 106 -11.23 8.91 -17.60
N GLN A 107 -10.57 9.77 -16.80
CA GLN A 107 -11.01 11.16 -16.65
C GLN A 107 -10.83 11.97 -17.95
N LEU A 108 -9.75 11.72 -18.71
CA LEU A 108 -9.54 12.37 -20.00
C LEU A 108 -10.56 11.91 -21.05
N GLU A 109 -10.87 10.61 -21.11
CA GLU A 109 -11.89 10.06 -22.01
C GLU A 109 -13.28 10.64 -21.71
N GLN A 110 -13.66 10.81 -20.45
CA GLN A 110 -14.93 11.45 -20.09
C GLN A 110 -14.96 12.94 -20.48
N ARG A 111 -13.84 13.65 -20.34
CA ARG A 111 -13.73 15.07 -20.75
C ARG A 111 -13.76 15.23 -22.27
N VAL A 112 -13.14 14.33 -23.02
CA VAL A 112 -13.20 14.32 -24.49
C VAL A 112 -14.62 14.00 -24.95
N ARG A 113 -15.27 12.97 -24.40
CA ARG A 113 -16.66 12.62 -24.79
C ARG A 113 -17.67 13.74 -24.53
N THR A 114 -17.54 14.46 -23.42
CA THR A 114 -18.39 15.63 -23.13
C THR A 114 -18.11 16.81 -24.05
N ALA A 115 -16.84 17.04 -24.44
CA ALA A 115 -16.46 18.08 -25.40
C ALA A 115 -16.90 17.77 -26.84
N THR A 116 -16.88 16.51 -27.26
CA THR A 116 -17.29 16.09 -28.61
C THR A 116 -18.81 15.99 -28.76
N SER A 117 -19.55 15.74 -27.67
CA SER A 117 -21.02 15.67 -27.68
C SER A 117 -21.71 17.03 -27.49
N ALA A 118 -20.94 18.11 -27.29
CA ALA A 118 -21.42 19.50 -27.19
C ALA A 118 -21.21 20.32 -28.48
N ARG A 119 -20.89 19.65 -29.60
CA ARG A 119 -20.90 20.19 -30.97
C ARG A 119 -22.02 19.53 -31.75
#